data_AF-A0A7C2IKS0-F1
#
_entry.id   AF-A0A7C2IKS0-F1
#
_cell.length_a   1.000
_cell.length_b   1.000
_cell.length_c   1.000
_cell.angle_alpha   90.00
_cell.angle_beta   90.00
_cell.angle_gamma   90.00
#
_symmetry.space_group_name_H-M   'P 1'
#
loop_
_entity.id
_entity.type
_entity.pdbx_description
1 polymer ?
#
loop_
_entity_poly.entity_id
_entity_poly.type
_entity_poly.pdbx_seq_one_letter_code
_entity_poly.pdbx_strand_id
1 'polypeptide(L)'
;MRALCPRCVPRFRSGRWLLLALLAACAVGGFLAGRRSAPTETFHLIGTPIELRTGASPRPPEEPDAARLQTTCGATTKTGRPCRRKVRGGGHCWQHRDQKQEARSQKPE
;
A
#
# COMPACT_ATOMS: atom_id res chain seq x y z
N MET A 1 0.90 52.50 -22.17
CA MET A 1 -0.33 51.72 -21.89
C MET A 1 -1.44 52.24 -22.79
N ARG A 2 -2.00 51.42 -23.68
CA ARG A 2 -3.06 51.88 -24.61
C ARG A 2 -4.39 51.99 -23.83
N ALA A 3 -4.93 53.20 -23.70
CA ALA A 3 -6.23 53.44 -23.11
C ALA A 3 -7.33 52.85 -24.01
N LEU A 4 -8.09 51.87 -23.52
CA LEU A 4 -9.24 51.33 -24.25
C LEU A 4 -10.44 52.26 -24.03
N CYS A 5 -11.13 52.59 -25.13
CA CYS A 5 -12.35 53.41 -25.13
C CYS A 5 -13.44 52.78 -24.25
N PRO A 6 -14.21 53.55 -23.45
CA PRO A 6 -15.21 53.02 -22.51
C PRO A 6 -16.30 52.15 -23.16
N ARG A 7 -16.55 52.32 -24.46
CA ARG A 7 -17.44 51.43 -25.25
C ARG A 7 -16.84 50.07 -25.58
N CYS A 8 -15.52 49.95 -25.69
CA CYS A 8 -14.82 48.72 -26.04
C CYS A 8 -14.43 47.88 -24.82
N VAL A 9 -14.32 48.51 -23.64
CA VAL A 9 -14.05 47.86 -22.35
C VAL A 9 -15.05 46.73 -22.00
N PRO A 10 -16.38 46.90 -22.09
CA PRO A 10 -17.31 45.85 -21.67
C PRO A 10 -17.24 44.60 -22.54
N ARG A 11 -17.00 44.76 -23.85
CA ARG A 11 -16.89 43.65 -24.82
C ARG A 11 -15.58 42.87 -24.66
N PHE A 12 -14.50 43.56 -24.29
CA PHE A 12 -13.22 42.91 -23.97
C PHE A 12 -13.25 42.26 -22.57
N ARG A 13 -13.93 42.88 -21.60
CA ARG A 13 -14.20 42.27 -20.29
C ARG A 13 -15.01 40.99 -20.44
N SER A 14 -16.10 41.01 -21.20
CA SER A 14 -16.95 39.83 -21.38
C SER A 14 -16.20 38.69 -22.05
N GLY A 15 -15.44 38.94 -23.12
CA GLY A 15 -14.60 37.91 -23.76
C GLY A 15 -13.54 37.33 -22.82
N ARG A 16 -12.88 38.17 -22.02
CA ARG A 16 -11.88 37.71 -21.05
C ARG A 16 -12.50 36.95 -19.88
N TRP A 17 -13.65 37.37 -19.39
CA TRP A 17 -14.42 36.64 -18.37
C TRP A 17 -14.92 35.30 -18.90
N LEU A 18 -15.38 35.23 -20.15
CA LEU A 18 -15.81 33.98 -20.78
C LEU A 18 -14.64 32.99 -20.91
N LEU A 19 -13.46 33.48 -21.35
CA LEU A 19 -12.24 32.67 -21.43
C LEU A 19 -11.79 32.16 -20.05
N LEU A 20 -11.79 33.03 -19.04
CA LEU A 20 -11.45 32.64 -17.66
C LEU A 20 -12.44 31.61 -17.10
N ALA A 21 -13.74 31.76 -17.37
CA ALA A 21 -14.76 30.81 -16.97
C ALA A 21 -14.56 29.44 -17.64
N LEU A 22 -14.22 29.42 -18.94
CA LEU A 22 -13.91 28.18 -19.67
C LEU A 22 -12.69 27.46 -19.07
N LEU A 23 -11.60 28.19 -18.82
CA LEU A 23 -10.39 27.62 -18.21
C LEU A 23 -10.66 27.07 -16.81
N ALA A 24 -11.43 27.79 -16.00
CA ALA A 24 -11.85 27.32 -14.68
C ALA A 24 -12.70 26.05 -14.78
N ALA A 25 -13.64 25.98 -15.72
CA ALA A 25 -14.46 24.79 -15.96
C ALA A 25 -13.61 23.59 -16.38
N CYS A 26 -12.61 23.77 -17.26
CA CYS A 26 -11.68 22.71 -17.63
C CYS A 26 -10.84 22.22 -16.44
N ALA A 27 -10.33 23.13 -15.61
CA ALA A 27 -9.55 22.78 -14.43
C ALA A 27 -10.38 22.00 -13.40
N VAL A 28 -11.60 22.46 -13.12
CA VAL A 28 -12.53 21.77 -12.20
C VAL A 28 -12.95 20.42 -12.78
N GLY A 29 -13.26 20.35 -14.07
CA GLY A 29 -13.61 19.11 -14.77
C GLY A 29 -12.47 18.09 -14.71
N GLY A 30 -11.24 18.51 -15.00
CA GLY A 30 -10.05 17.66 -14.91
C GLY A 30 -9.76 17.20 -13.47
N PHE A 31 -9.92 18.09 -12.48
CA PHE A 31 -9.73 17.73 -11.07
C PHE A 31 -10.79 16.73 -10.59
N LEU A 32 -12.07 16.94 -10.93
CA LEU A 32 -13.15 16.00 -10.60
C LEU A 32 -12.98 14.66 -11.32
N ALA A 33 -12.58 14.67 -12.60
CA ALA A 33 -12.28 13.47 -13.35
C ALA A 33 -11.09 12.72 -12.73
N GLY A 34 -10.00 13.40 -12.40
CA GLY A 34 -8.84 12.80 -11.72
C GLY A 34 -9.17 12.23 -10.34
N ARG A 35 -10.07 12.87 -9.59
CA ARG A 35 -10.56 12.32 -8.31
C ARG A 35 -11.43 11.08 -8.47
N ARG A 36 -12.16 10.96 -9.59
CA ARG A 36 -12.98 9.78 -9.89
C ARG A 36 -12.16 8.66 -10.52
N SER A 37 -11.15 9.02 -11.31
CA SER A 37 -10.15 8.13 -11.86
C SER A 37 -9.05 7.90 -10.83
N ALA A 38 -9.41 7.34 -9.66
CA ALA A 38 -8.39 6.69 -8.86
C ALA A 38 -7.81 5.55 -9.71
N PRO A 39 -6.49 5.50 -9.92
CA PRO A 39 -5.89 4.41 -10.66
C PRO A 39 -6.07 3.14 -9.82
N THR A 40 -6.93 2.24 -10.28
CA THR A 40 -6.85 0.82 -9.91
C THR A 40 -5.60 0.28 -10.60
N GLU A 41 -4.44 0.65 -10.09
CA GLU A 41 -3.16 0.09 -10.49
C GLU A 41 -3.07 -1.30 -9.87
N THR A 42 -3.62 -2.27 -10.60
CA THR A 42 -3.23 -3.68 -10.48
C THR A 42 -1.80 -3.83 -10.97
N PHE A 43 -0.84 -3.36 -10.17
CA PHE A 43 0.55 -3.80 -10.31
C PHE A 43 0.59 -5.30 -10.01
N HIS A 44 0.73 -6.12 -11.05
CA HIS A 44 0.99 -7.55 -10.92
C HIS A 44 2.44 -7.78 -10.45
N LEU A 45 2.73 -7.47 -9.18
CA LEU A 45 3.86 -8.11 -8.50
C LEU A 45 3.43 -9.52 -8.08
N ILE A 46 3.85 -10.49 -8.88
CA ILE A 46 4.18 -11.88 -8.51
C ILE A 46 3.44 -12.35 -7.24
N GLY A 47 2.22 -12.86 -7.40
CA GLY A 47 1.69 -13.93 -6.56
C GLY A 47 0.54 -13.62 -5.60
N THR A 48 0.26 -12.38 -5.19
CA THR A 48 -0.93 -12.11 -4.35
C THR A 48 -1.41 -10.65 -4.47
N PRO A 49 -2.71 -10.40 -4.70
CA PRO A 49 -3.24 -9.04 -4.72
C PRO A 49 -3.27 -8.46 -3.30
N ILE A 50 -2.68 -7.27 -3.11
CA ILE A 50 -2.79 -6.48 -1.88
C ILE A 50 -3.60 -5.23 -2.24
N GLU A 51 -4.86 -5.21 -1.81
CA GLU A 51 -5.77 -4.07 -1.92
C GLU A 51 -5.28 -2.93 -1.01
N LEU A 52 -4.66 -1.89 -1.58
CA LEU A 52 -4.28 -0.68 -0.83
C LEU A 52 -5.51 0.24 -0.65
N ARG A 53 -6.39 -0.13 0.28
CA ARG A 53 -7.61 0.62 0.64
C ARG A 53 -7.25 1.81 1.55
N THR A 54 -7.35 3.03 1.03
CA THR A 54 -7.41 4.25 1.87
C THR A 54 -8.79 4.88 1.75
N GLY A 55 -9.62 4.70 2.78
CA GLY A 55 -10.88 5.43 2.95
C GLY A 55 -12.02 4.52 3.44
N ALA A 56 -12.39 4.70 4.71
CA ALA A 56 -13.36 3.91 5.49
C ALA A 56 -12.88 2.50 5.85
N SER A 57 -12.58 2.32 7.14
CA SER A 57 -12.48 1.03 7.80
C SER A 57 -13.89 0.48 8.03
N PRO A 58 -14.30 -0.63 7.40
CA PRO A 58 -14.97 -1.70 8.13
C PRO A 58 -13.92 -2.33 9.04
N ARG A 59 -14.34 -2.72 10.25
CA ARG A 59 -13.54 -3.56 11.14
C ARG A 59 -12.99 -4.74 10.34
N PRO A 60 -11.71 -5.12 10.51
CA PRO A 60 -11.25 -6.39 9.97
C PRO A 60 -12.19 -7.46 10.51
N PRO A 61 -12.69 -8.40 9.68
CA PRO A 61 -13.17 -9.65 10.24
C PRO A 61 -12.00 -10.21 11.04
N GLU A 62 -12.23 -10.42 12.33
CA GLU A 62 -11.32 -11.22 13.14
C GLU A 62 -11.12 -12.57 12.41
N GLU A 63 -9.94 -12.76 11.85
CA GLU A 63 -9.47 -14.03 11.30
C GLU A 63 -8.55 -14.62 12.37
N PRO A 64 -9.06 -15.50 13.27
CA PRO A 64 -8.30 -15.94 14.43
C PRO A 64 -7.30 -17.06 14.08
N ASP A 65 -7.25 -17.56 12.85
CA ASP A 65 -6.66 -18.87 12.57
C ASP A 65 -5.31 -18.84 11.82
N ALA A 66 -5.03 -17.84 10.97
CA ALA A 66 -3.72 -17.72 10.32
C ALA A 66 -2.60 -17.18 11.23
N ALA A 67 -2.96 -16.47 12.30
CA ALA A 67 -2.02 -16.03 13.33
C ALA A 67 -1.72 -17.14 14.36
N ARG A 68 -2.64 -18.11 14.53
CA ARG A 68 -2.58 -19.12 15.59
C ARG A 68 -1.53 -20.21 15.39
N LEU A 69 -1.03 -20.38 14.17
CA LEU A 69 -0.03 -21.41 13.82
C LEU A 69 1.38 -20.85 13.54
N GLN A 70 1.60 -19.55 13.77
CA GLN A 70 2.93 -18.95 13.67
C GLN A 70 3.71 -19.14 14.97
N THR A 71 4.22 -20.35 15.14
CA THR A 71 5.12 -20.69 16.24
C THR A 71 6.53 -20.13 16.00
N THR A 72 7.25 -19.79 17.05
CA THR A 72 8.64 -19.33 16.94
C THR A 72 9.57 -20.54 16.73
N CYS A 73 10.67 -20.33 15.99
CA CYS A 73 11.68 -21.35 15.76
C CYS A 73 12.29 -21.87 17.08
N GLY A 74 12.29 -23.18 17.28
CA GLY A 74 12.77 -23.83 18.50
C GLY A 74 14.30 -24.02 18.61
N ALA A 75 15.09 -23.49 17.66
CA ALA A 75 16.54 -23.64 17.69
C ALA A 75 17.25 -22.49 18.42
N THR A 76 18.46 -22.79 18.89
CA THR A 76 19.36 -21.83 19.52
C THR A 76 20.38 -21.35 18.48
N THR A 77 20.65 -20.05 18.46
CA THR A 77 21.70 -19.46 17.63
C THR A 77 23.07 -19.92 18.11
N LYS A 78 24.12 -19.76 17.29
CA LYS A 78 25.52 -20.03 17.69
C LYS A 78 25.96 -19.28 18.95
N THR A 79 25.28 -18.18 19.28
CA THR A 79 25.51 -17.34 20.47
C THR A 79 24.70 -17.78 21.70
N GLY A 80 23.99 -18.91 21.63
CA GLY A 80 23.21 -19.43 22.77
C GLY A 80 21.83 -18.77 22.95
N ARG A 81 21.39 -17.89 22.04
CA ARG A 81 20.09 -17.20 22.14
C ARG A 81 18.99 -17.93 21.37
N PRO A 82 17.73 -17.92 21.83
CA PRO A 82 16.64 -18.55 21.09
C PRO A 82 16.38 -17.81 19.77
N CYS A 83 16.13 -18.58 18.70
CA CYS A 83 15.82 -18.03 17.39
C CYS A 83 14.47 -17.34 17.40
N ARG A 84 14.42 -16.04 17.09
CA ARG A 84 13.18 -15.25 17.11
C ARG A 84 12.34 -15.33 15.82
N ARG A 85 12.74 -16.15 14.84
CA ARG A 85 12.06 -16.21 13.54
C ARG A 85 10.76 -17.02 13.65
N LYS A 86 9.67 -16.47 13.11
CA LYS A 86 8.37 -17.16 13.04
C LYS A 86 8.39 -18.23 11.95
N VAL A 87 7.85 -19.41 12.25
CA VAL A 87 7.67 -20.51 11.31
C VAL A 87 6.19 -20.91 11.27
N ARG A 88 5.72 -21.29 10.08
CA ARG A 88 4.37 -21.86 9.93
C ARG A 88 4.45 -23.33 10.34
N GLY A 89 3.80 -23.72 11.43
CA GLY A 89 3.61 -25.13 11.78
C GLY A 89 4.65 -25.79 12.70
N GLY A 90 5.30 -25.04 13.61
CA GLY A 90 6.23 -25.62 14.59
C GLY A 90 7.61 -25.97 14.01
N GLY A 91 8.64 -26.01 14.86
CA GLY A 91 9.96 -26.54 14.50
C GLY A 91 11.03 -25.49 14.19
N HIS A 92 11.72 -25.65 13.07
CA HIS A 92 12.97 -24.94 12.75
C HIS A 92 12.82 -24.07 11.50
N CYS A 93 13.43 -22.89 11.52
CA CYS A 93 13.43 -22.01 10.36
C CYS A 93 14.40 -22.50 9.28
N TRP A 94 14.32 -21.93 8.07
CA TRP A 94 15.18 -22.31 6.95
C TRP A 94 16.70 -22.20 7.24
N GLN A 95 17.10 -21.34 8.18
CA GLN A 95 18.51 -21.21 8.62
C GLN A 95 18.95 -22.30 9.61
N HIS A 96 18.01 -23.05 10.18
CA HIS A 96 18.26 -24.12 11.16
C HIS A 96 17.72 -25.47 10.68
N ARG A 97 17.63 -25.68 9.37
CA ARG A 97 17.19 -26.95 8.78
C ARG A 97 18.11 -28.12 9.18
N ASP A 98 19.39 -27.84 9.35
CA ASP A 98 20.42 -28.87 9.61
C ASP A 98 20.53 -29.26 11.09
N GLN A 99 20.15 -28.37 12.03
CA GLN A 99 20.13 -28.69 13.47
C GLN A 99 19.14 -29.81 13.84
N LYS A 100 18.14 -30.07 12.97
CA LYS A 100 17.21 -31.20 13.12
C LYS A 100 17.94 -32.56 13.10
N GLN A 101 19.12 -32.63 12.48
CA GLN A 101 19.91 -33.85 12.37
C GLN A 101 20.81 -34.05 13.60
N GLU A 102 21.42 -32.97 14.10
CA GLU A 102 22.33 -33.01 15.26
C GLU A 102 21.59 -33.37 16.56
N ALA A 103 20.42 -32.79 16.79
CA ALA A 103 19.60 -33.08 17.97
C ALA A 103 19.05 -34.52 17.99
N ARG A 104 18.89 -35.17 16.83
CA ARG A 104 18.47 -36.57 16.73
C ARG A 104 19.63 -37.56 16.97
N SER A 105 20.87 -37.10 16.77
CA SER A 105 22.08 -37.90 16.96
C SER A 105 22.68 -37.76 18.37
N GLN A 106 22.26 -36.75 19.14
CA GLN A 106 22.61 -36.58 20.56
C GLN A 106 21.51 -37.13 21.47
N LYS A 107 21.20 -38.42 21.38
CA LYS A 107 20.49 -39.14 22.45
C LYS A 107 21.56 -39.79 23.33
N PRO A 108 21.80 -39.32 24.57
CA PRO A 108 22.58 -40.11 25.52
C PRO A 108 21.74 -41.33 25.96
N GLU A 109 22.42 -42.45 26.19
CA GLU A 109 21.86 -43.68 26.77
C GLU A 109 21.35 -43.49 28.20
#